data_AF-A0A660VHZ6-F1
#
_entry.id   AF-A0A660VHZ6-F1
#
_cell.length_a   1.000
_cell.length_b   1.000
_cell.length_c   1.000
_cell.angle_alpha   90.00
_cell.angle_beta   90.00
_cell.angle_gamma   90.00
#
_symmetry.space_group_name_H-M   'P 1'
#
loop_
_entity.id
_entity.type
_entity.pdbx_description
1 polymer ?
#
loop_
_entity_poly.entity_id
_entity_poly.type
_entity_poly.pdbx_seq_one_letter_code
_entity_poly.pdbx_strand_id
1 'polypeptide(L)'
;MLPIILTTLAIVMVSVVQAELQRDYSVKPVPFSKVSVSDDFWTPRLETSRKTTIPYCFKKCEETNRISNFEKAAGLKQGKHEGIYFNDSDVYKVMEGAAYSLQIEPEPKMRQYLDNLIKVMAAAQWDDGYLYTFYSVPNKQPEKRWTNIASKHELYCAGHMYEAAAAHYEVTGSKLFLDVATKNADLICKVF
;
A
#
# COMPACT_ATOMS: atom_id res chain seq x y z
N MET A 1 -19.16 -13.38 60.70
CA MET A 1 -17.89 -13.05 60.02
C MET A 1 -17.82 -13.86 58.73
N LEU A 2 -18.06 -13.23 57.57
CA LEU A 2 -17.83 -13.84 56.25
C LEU A 2 -16.41 -13.47 55.79
N PRO A 3 -15.62 -14.39 55.20
CA PRO A 3 -14.33 -14.03 54.64
C PRO A 3 -14.51 -13.44 53.23
N ILE A 4 -13.90 -12.28 53.00
CA ILE A 4 -13.79 -11.64 51.68
C ILE A 4 -12.68 -12.37 50.92
N ILE A 5 -13.02 -13.08 49.86
CA ILE A 5 -12.05 -13.69 48.95
C ILE A 5 -11.61 -12.60 47.96
N LEU A 6 -10.36 -12.15 48.10
CA LEU A 6 -9.72 -11.19 47.20
C LEU A 6 -9.13 -11.95 46.01
N THR A 7 -9.83 -11.99 44.89
CA THR A 7 -9.31 -12.55 43.63
C THR A 7 -8.36 -11.54 42.97
N THR A 8 -7.05 -11.75 43.09
CA THR A 8 -6.04 -11.00 42.33
C THR A 8 -6.10 -11.40 40.86
N LEU A 9 -6.57 -10.48 40.01
CA LEU A 9 -6.52 -10.60 38.56
C LEU A 9 -5.07 -10.38 38.09
N ALA A 10 -4.39 -11.43 37.68
CA ALA A 10 -3.06 -11.32 37.08
C ALA A 10 -3.18 -10.78 35.65
N ILE A 11 -2.77 -9.53 35.44
CA ILE A 11 -2.63 -8.95 34.11
C ILE A 11 -1.34 -9.50 33.50
N VAL A 12 -1.46 -10.47 32.60
CA VAL A 12 -0.34 -10.93 31.79
C VAL A 12 -0.10 -9.89 30.70
N MET A 13 0.90 -9.02 30.91
CA MET A 13 1.42 -8.19 29.83
C MET A 13 2.19 -9.09 28.85
N VAL A 14 1.57 -9.41 27.73
CA VAL A 14 2.27 -10.00 26.59
C VAL A 14 3.10 -8.89 25.97
N SER A 15 4.40 -8.85 26.30
CA SER A 15 5.36 -8.03 25.58
C SER A 15 5.47 -8.57 24.15
N VAL A 16 4.93 -7.84 23.18
CA VAL A 16 5.21 -8.08 21.77
C VAL A 16 6.69 -7.81 21.58
N VAL A 17 7.49 -8.87 21.44
CA VAL A 17 8.90 -8.74 21.07
C VAL A 17 8.90 -8.34 19.60
N GLN A 18 9.08 -7.04 19.34
CA GLN A 18 9.39 -6.55 18.01
C GLN A 18 10.73 -7.19 17.61
N ALA A 19 10.73 -8.10 16.64
CA ALA A 19 11.98 -8.67 16.15
C ALA A 19 12.86 -7.52 15.62
N GLU A 20 14.03 -7.29 16.22
CA GLU A 20 15.02 -6.40 15.63
C GLU A 20 15.50 -7.06 14.33
N LEU A 21 15.18 -6.43 13.20
CA LEU A 21 15.72 -6.84 11.91
C LEU A 21 17.23 -6.65 11.95
N GLN A 22 17.97 -7.75 12.09
CA GLN A 22 19.42 -7.76 11.97
C GLN A 22 19.78 -7.41 10.53
N ARG A 23 20.02 -6.12 10.26
CA ARG A 23 20.49 -5.68 8.94
C ARG A 23 21.92 -6.20 8.75
N ASP A 24 22.17 -6.78 7.58
CA ASP A 24 23.46 -7.30 7.13
C ASP A 24 24.46 -6.20 6.73
N TYR A 25 23.99 -4.96 6.57
CA TYR A 25 24.82 -3.79 6.30
C TYR A 25 25.52 -3.26 7.56
N SER A 26 26.81 -2.96 7.45
CA SER A 26 27.63 -2.33 8.50
C SER A 26 27.32 -0.84 8.73
N VAL A 27 26.47 -0.24 7.89
CA VAL A 27 26.05 1.16 7.96
C VAL A 27 24.55 1.25 8.16
N LYS A 28 24.10 2.13 9.06
CA LYS A 28 22.68 2.38 9.32
C LYS A 28 22.21 3.58 8.47
N PRO A 29 21.18 3.43 7.62
CA PRO A 29 20.62 4.57 6.91
C PRO A 29 19.98 5.54 7.91
N VAL A 30 20.12 6.84 7.66
CA VAL A 30 19.31 7.86 8.33
C VAL A 30 17.96 7.91 7.60
N PRO A 31 16.84 7.58 8.25
CA PRO A 31 15.53 7.67 7.61
C PRO A 31 15.26 9.09 7.13
N PHE A 32 14.65 9.24 5.96
CA PHE A 32 14.31 10.57 5.42
C PHE A 32 13.37 11.34 6.38
N SER A 33 12.55 10.63 7.16
CA SER A 33 11.72 11.16 8.26
C SER A 33 12.47 11.94 9.33
N LYS A 34 13.79 11.73 9.45
CA LYS A 34 14.66 12.41 10.42
C LYS A 34 15.47 13.55 9.80
N VAL A 35 15.19 13.89 8.53
CA VAL A 35 15.93 14.91 7.78
C VAL A 35 14.96 15.98 7.31
N SER A 36 15.23 17.23 7.67
CA SER A 36 14.56 18.39 7.09
C SER A 36 15.48 19.01 6.05
N VAL A 37 14.95 19.28 4.86
CA VAL A 37 15.67 19.89 3.75
C VAL A 37 15.19 21.33 3.60
N SER A 38 16.12 22.28 3.72
CA SER A 38 15.86 23.71 3.61
C SER A 38 17.03 24.40 2.90
N ASP A 39 17.10 24.22 1.59
CA ASP A 39 18.06 24.86 0.70
C ASP A 39 17.39 25.43 -0.58
N ASP A 40 18.17 26.08 -1.44
CA ASP A 40 17.66 26.68 -2.67
C ASP A 40 17.51 25.67 -3.83
N PHE A 41 18.00 24.44 -3.68
CA PHE A 41 18.06 23.46 -4.77
C PHE A 41 17.03 22.34 -4.64
N TRP A 42 16.96 21.69 -3.47
CA TRP A 42 16.08 20.55 -3.20
C TRP A 42 14.72 20.95 -2.68
N THR A 43 14.62 21.96 -1.83
CA THR A 43 13.33 22.47 -1.33
C THR A 43 12.32 22.73 -2.47
N PRO A 44 12.65 23.48 -3.55
CA PRO A 44 11.70 23.70 -4.64
C PRO A 44 11.32 22.42 -5.40
N ARG A 45 12.19 21.40 -5.45
CA ARG A 45 11.88 20.11 -6.09
C ARG A 45 10.91 19.28 -5.26
N LEU A 46 11.10 19.23 -3.95
CA LEU A 46 10.19 18.55 -3.02
C LEU A 46 8.81 19.22 -3.05
N GLU A 47 8.77 20.56 -3.04
CA GLU A 47 7.53 21.32 -3.15
C GLU A 47 6.84 21.12 -4.50
N THR A 48 7.58 21.09 -5.61
CA THR A 48 7.02 20.77 -6.94
C THR A 48 6.46 19.34 -6.98
N SER A 49 7.18 18.38 -6.40
CA SER A 49 6.71 16.99 -6.32
C SER A 49 5.38 16.91 -5.59
N ARG A 50 5.30 17.53 -4.41
CA ARG A 50 4.11 17.54 -3.55
C ARG A 50 2.92 18.28 -4.16
N LYS A 51 3.14 19.51 -4.64
CA LYS A 51 2.05 20.40 -5.07
C LYS A 51 1.63 20.20 -6.52
N THR A 52 2.51 19.65 -7.36
CA THR A 52 2.27 19.54 -8.80
C THR A 52 2.35 18.11 -9.28
N THR A 53 3.48 17.42 -9.07
CA THR A 53 3.72 16.10 -9.68
C THR A 53 2.77 15.03 -9.14
N ILE A 54 2.66 14.87 -7.83
CA ILE A 54 1.78 13.86 -7.20
C ILE A 54 0.31 14.08 -7.60
N PRO A 55 -0.29 15.28 -7.45
CA PRO A 55 -1.65 15.55 -7.92
C PRO A 55 -1.84 15.29 -9.41
N TYR A 56 -0.86 15.68 -10.24
CA TYR A 56 -0.91 15.44 -11.68
C TYR A 56 -0.89 13.95 -12.02
N CYS A 57 -0.04 13.17 -11.34
CA CYS A 57 0.06 11.73 -11.54
C CYS A 57 -1.22 11.01 -11.13
N PHE A 58 -1.86 11.38 -10.02
CA PHE A 58 -3.18 10.84 -9.65
C PHE A 58 -4.24 11.19 -10.70
N LYS A 59 -4.30 12.46 -11.11
CA LYS A 59 -5.20 12.89 -12.19
C LYS A 59 -4.98 12.06 -13.46
N LYS A 60 -3.73 11.76 -13.83
CA LYS A 60 -3.46 10.87 -14.97
C LYS A 60 -3.91 9.45 -14.73
N CYS A 61 -3.76 8.90 -13.53
CA CYS A 61 -4.29 7.58 -13.19
C CYS A 61 -5.82 7.51 -13.28
N GLU A 62 -6.52 8.60 -12.95
CA GLU A 62 -7.97 8.73 -13.14
C GLU A 62 -8.34 8.83 -14.62
N GLU A 63 -7.76 9.79 -15.35
CA GLU A 63 -8.03 10.06 -16.77
C GLU A 63 -7.74 8.85 -17.68
N THR A 64 -6.80 8.01 -17.29
CA THR A 64 -6.38 6.82 -18.07
C THR A 64 -6.89 5.51 -17.47
N ASN A 65 -7.91 5.58 -16.61
CA ASN A 65 -8.65 4.44 -16.08
C ASN A 65 -7.85 3.44 -15.23
N ARG A 66 -6.67 3.81 -14.74
CA ARG A 66 -5.87 2.96 -13.83
C ARG A 66 -6.59 2.74 -12.50
N ILE A 67 -7.13 3.81 -11.90
CA ILE A 67 -7.94 3.71 -10.67
C ILE A 67 -9.28 3.02 -10.95
N SER A 68 -9.91 3.33 -12.09
CA SER A 68 -11.15 2.72 -12.56
C SER A 68 -11.06 1.18 -12.68
N ASN A 69 -9.89 0.61 -12.94
CA ASN A 69 -9.70 -0.84 -12.95
C ASN A 69 -9.87 -1.48 -11.56
N PHE A 70 -9.45 -0.80 -10.48
CA PHE A 70 -9.70 -1.25 -9.11
C PHE A 70 -11.18 -1.13 -8.75
N GLU A 71 -11.85 -0.04 -9.14
CA GLU A 71 -13.29 0.14 -8.93
C GLU A 71 -14.10 -0.98 -9.60
N LYS A 72 -13.71 -1.37 -10.83
CA LYS A 72 -14.33 -2.48 -11.54
C LYS A 72 -14.07 -3.82 -10.86
N ALA A 73 -12.83 -4.06 -10.42
CA ALA A 73 -12.47 -5.28 -9.70
C ALA A 73 -13.22 -5.39 -8.35
N ALA A 74 -13.51 -4.26 -7.70
CA ALA A 74 -14.32 -4.15 -6.49
C ALA A 74 -15.83 -4.24 -6.75
N GLY A 75 -16.28 -4.34 -8.01
CA GLY A 75 -17.70 -4.35 -8.37
C GLY A 75 -18.42 -3.00 -8.22
N LEU A 76 -17.69 -1.91 -7.94
CA LEU A 76 -18.24 -0.56 -7.82
C LEU A 76 -18.56 0.08 -9.18
N LYS A 77 -17.99 -0.47 -10.25
CA LYS A 77 -18.15 -0.01 -11.62
C LYS A 77 -18.20 -1.18 -12.59
N GLN A 78 -19.00 -1.08 -13.64
CA GLN A 78 -19.04 -2.09 -14.70
C GLN A 78 -18.03 -1.74 -15.80
N GLY A 79 -17.49 -2.75 -16.47
CA GLY A 79 -16.61 -2.56 -17.63
C GLY A 79 -15.50 -3.60 -17.74
N LYS A 80 -14.67 -3.45 -18.78
CA LYS A 80 -13.47 -4.27 -19.02
C LYS A 80 -12.24 -3.61 -18.43
N HIS A 81 -11.16 -4.37 -18.23
CA HIS A 81 -9.86 -3.81 -17.88
C HIS A 81 -9.37 -2.87 -18.99
N GLU A 82 -8.79 -1.74 -18.61
CA GLU A 82 -8.26 -0.75 -19.55
C GLU A 82 -6.75 -0.53 -19.37
N GLY A 83 -6.08 -0.29 -20.50
CA GLY A 83 -4.63 -0.10 -20.55
C GLY A 83 -3.84 -1.40 -20.42
N ILE A 84 -2.56 -1.27 -20.06
CA ILE A 84 -1.63 -2.39 -20.04
C ILE A 84 -1.68 -3.11 -18.69
N TYR A 85 -1.37 -4.40 -18.71
CA TYR A 85 -1.57 -5.32 -17.58
C TYR A 85 -0.79 -4.93 -16.31
N PHE A 86 0.28 -4.14 -16.37
CA PHE A 86 1.00 -3.64 -15.18
C PHE A 86 0.54 -2.26 -14.67
N ASN A 87 -0.58 -1.73 -15.18
CA ASN A 87 -1.09 -0.40 -14.83
C ASN A 87 -1.39 -0.21 -13.34
N ASP A 88 -1.71 -1.28 -12.61
CA ASP A 88 -1.91 -1.25 -11.15
C ASP A 88 -0.68 -0.64 -10.45
N SER A 89 0.53 -0.93 -10.95
CA SER A 89 1.79 -0.46 -10.38
C SER A 89 1.94 1.06 -10.42
N ASP A 90 1.36 1.74 -11.41
CA ASP A 90 1.45 3.19 -11.49
C ASP A 90 0.66 3.84 -10.35
N VAL A 91 -0.48 3.25 -9.97
CA VAL A 91 -1.26 3.72 -8.83
C VAL A 91 -0.47 3.53 -7.54
N TYR A 92 0.13 2.35 -7.34
CA TYR A 92 0.92 2.06 -6.15
C TYR A 92 2.13 3.00 -6.01
N LYS A 93 2.90 3.23 -7.07
CA LYS A 93 4.06 4.16 -7.04
C LYS A 93 3.67 5.59 -6.70
N VAL A 94 2.54 6.07 -7.23
CA VAL A 94 2.05 7.41 -6.92
C VAL A 94 1.55 7.49 -5.47
N MET A 95 0.92 6.43 -4.96
CA MET A 95 0.55 6.31 -3.54
C MET A 95 1.78 6.29 -2.62
N GLU A 96 2.85 5.61 -3.00
CA GLU A 96 4.13 5.61 -2.27
C GLU A 96 4.70 7.03 -2.15
N GLY A 97 4.81 7.74 -3.28
CA GLY A 97 5.27 9.13 -3.30
C GLY A 97 4.37 10.06 -2.46
N ALA A 98 3.06 9.87 -2.53
CA ALA A 98 2.10 10.61 -1.71
C ALA A 98 2.26 10.30 -0.21
N ALA A 99 2.48 9.03 0.16
CA ALA A 99 2.77 8.65 1.54
C ALA A 99 4.02 9.37 2.07
N TYR A 100 5.14 9.31 1.35
CA TYR A 100 6.35 10.04 1.75
C TYR A 100 6.14 11.55 1.85
N SER A 101 5.35 12.13 0.94
CA SER A 101 5.02 13.56 0.99
C SER A 101 4.26 13.95 2.26
N LEU A 102 3.40 13.08 2.81
CA LEU A 102 2.63 13.37 4.03
C LEU A 102 3.53 13.48 5.28
N GLN A 103 4.73 12.89 5.24
CA GLN A 103 5.70 13.01 6.32
C GLN A 103 6.43 14.35 6.32
N ILE A 104 6.65 14.93 5.14
CA ILE A 104 7.27 16.25 5.00
C ILE A 104 6.30 17.33 5.46
N GLU A 105 5.07 17.30 4.93
CA GLU A 105 4.01 18.25 5.26
C GLU A 105 2.68 17.49 5.35
N PRO A 106 2.06 17.40 6.55
CA PRO A 106 0.78 16.74 6.71
C PRO A 106 -0.32 17.38 5.86
N GLU A 107 -0.98 16.59 5.02
CA GLU A 107 -2.08 17.05 4.16
C GLU A 107 -3.33 16.16 4.36
N PRO A 108 -4.33 16.61 5.17
CA PRO A 108 -5.49 15.78 5.51
C PRO A 108 -6.30 15.30 4.29
N LYS A 109 -6.39 16.11 3.24
CA LYS A 109 -7.14 15.75 2.02
C LYS A 109 -6.47 14.63 1.26
N MET A 110 -5.16 14.73 1.02
CA MET A 110 -4.37 13.65 0.42
C MET A 110 -4.43 12.38 1.27
N ARG A 111 -4.31 12.50 2.60
CA ARG A 111 -4.46 11.35 3.50
C ARG A 111 -5.81 10.65 3.33
N GLN A 112 -6.91 11.41 3.32
CA GLN A 112 -8.24 10.86 3.12
C GLN A 112 -8.40 10.22 1.72
N TYR A 113 -7.83 10.84 0.69
CA TYR A 113 -7.83 10.29 -0.66
C TYR A 113 -7.13 8.93 -0.73
N LEU A 114 -5.93 8.81 -0.15
CA LEU A 114 -5.22 7.53 -0.04
C LEU A 114 -6.05 6.48 0.71
N ASP A 115 -6.58 6.82 1.90
CA ASP A 115 -7.34 5.87 2.71
C ASP A 115 -8.62 5.39 1.99
N ASN A 116 -9.26 6.25 1.19
CA ASN A 116 -10.40 5.84 0.36
C ASN A 116 -9.99 4.93 -0.80
N LEU A 117 -8.89 5.24 -1.48
CA LEU A 117 -8.37 4.41 -2.56
C LEU A 117 -7.94 3.02 -2.06
N ILE A 118 -7.31 2.94 -0.89
CA ILE A 118 -6.95 1.67 -0.26
C ILE A 118 -8.20 0.84 0.06
N LYS A 119 -9.30 1.45 0.50
CA LYS A 119 -10.57 0.72 0.71
C LYS A 119 -11.12 0.12 -0.58
N VAL A 120 -10.99 0.82 -1.71
CA VAL A 120 -11.35 0.27 -3.02
C VAL A 120 -10.45 -0.91 -3.38
N MET A 121 -9.13 -0.81 -3.13
CA MET A 121 -8.19 -1.92 -3.34
C MET A 121 -8.49 -3.13 -2.46
N ALA A 122 -8.83 -2.90 -1.19
CA ALA A 122 -9.25 -3.96 -0.27
C ALA A 122 -10.53 -4.66 -0.76
N ALA A 123 -11.50 -3.91 -1.29
CA ALA A 123 -12.71 -4.48 -1.90
C ALA A 123 -12.44 -5.19 -3.24
N ALA A 124 -11.41 -4.80 -3.99
CA ALA A 124 -10.97 -5.46 -5.21
C ALA A 124 -10.16 -6.73 -4.96
N GLN A 125 -9.55 -6.87 -3.77
CA GLN A 125 -8.75 -8.02 -3.40
C GLN A 125 -9.62 -9.27 -3.23
N TRP A 126 -9.15 -10.40 -3.75
CA TRP A 126 -9.86 -11.67 -3.64
C TRP A 126 -9.76 -12.24 -2.21
N ASP A 127 -10.60 -13.22 -1.92
CA ASP A 127 -10.69 -13.83 -0.59
C ASP A 127 -9.36 -14.47 -0.15
N ASP A 128 -8.58 -14.99 -1.09
CA ASP A 128 -7.28 -15.60 -0.84
C ASP A 128 -6.10 -14.61 -0.81
N GLY A 129 -6.35 -13.31 -1.00
CA GLY A 129 -5.33 -12.26 -1.00
C GLY A 129 -4.87 -11.80 -2.38
N TYR A 130 -5.34 -12.43 -3.45
CA TYR A 130 -4.96 -12.05 -4.80
C TYR A 130 -5.49 -10.65 -5.16
N LEU A 131 -4.60 -9.75 -5.59
CA LEU A 131 -4.97 -8.42 -6.07
C LEU A 131 -4.18 -8.09 -7.34
N TYR A 132 -4.85 -8.21 -8.47
CA TYR A 132 -4.31 -7.86 -9.78
C TYR A 132 -5.46 -7.67 -10.77
N THR A 133 -5.70 -6.43 -11.18
CA THR A 133 -6.97 -6.06 -11.84
C THR A 133 -7.11 -6.67 -13.24
N PHE A 134 -5.99 -6.90 -13.94
CA PHE A 134 -5.98 -7.45 -15.30
C PHE A 134 -6.59 -8.86 -15.39
N TYR A 135 -6.42 -9.69 -14.36
CA TYR A 135 -7.08 -11.00 -14.26
C TYR A 135 -8.33 -11.01 -13.38
N SER A 136 -8.71 -9.85 -12.84
CA SER A 136 -9.93 -9.70 -12.01
C SER A 136 -11.11 -9.11 -12.78
N VAL A 137 -10.85 -8.39 -13.87
CA VAL A 137 -11.85 -7.61 -14.62
C VAL A 137 -11.96 -8.13 -16.07
N PRO A 138 -13.18 -8.28 -16.64
CA PRO A 138 -14.49 -8.02 -16.02
C PRO A 138 -14.93 -9.10 -15.03
N ASN A 139 -14.34 -10.30 -15.11
CA ASN A 139 -14.60 -11.40 -14.18
C ASN A 139 -13.26 -11.99 -13.74
N LYS A 140 -13.25 -12.57 -12.54
CA LYS A 140 -12.09 -13.29 -12.00
C LYS A 140 -11.71 -14.45 -12.91
N GLN A 141 -10.43 -14.51 -13.30
CA GLN A 141 -9.83 -15.55 -14.16
C GLN A 141 -8.78 -16.35 -13.37
N PRO A 142 -9.19 -17.21 -12.42
CA PRO A 142 -8.25 -17.93 -11.55
C PRO A 142 -7.28 -18.82 -12.33
N GLU A 143 -7.69 -19.35 -13.47
CA GLU A 143 -6.90 -20.22 -14.34
C GLU A 143 -5.75 -19.49 -15.06
N LYS A 144 -5.74 -18.16 -15.06
CA LYS A 144 -4.67 -17.35 -15.66
C LYS A 144 -3.57 -16.98 -14.69
N ARG A 145 -3.84 -17.06 -13.39
CA ARG A 145 -2.91 -16.65 -12.34
C ARG A 145 -1.60 -17.41 -12.47
N TRP A 146 -0.49 -16.68 -12.42
CA TRP A 146 0.87 -17.22 -12.41
C TRP A 146 1.27 -18.01 -13.66
N THR A 147 0.43 -18.06 -14.70
CA THR A 147 0.72 -18.83 -15.92
C THR A 147 1.81 -18.19 -16.79
N ASN A 148 2.09 -16.89 -16.60
CA ASN A 148 3.13 -16.17 -17.32
C ASN A 148 3.78 -15.09 -16.42
N ILE A 149 4.41 -15.54 -15.34
CA ILE A 149 5.13 -14.66 -14.40
C ILE A 149 6.23 -13.82 -15.08
N ALA A 150 6.83 -14.34 -16.15
CA ALA A 150 7.94 -13.68 -16.85
C ALA A 150 7.51 -12.40 -17.58
N SER A 151 6.24 -12.26 -17.96
CA SER A 151 5.78 -11.13 -18.76
C SER A 151 4.50 -10.48 -18.25
N LYS A 152 3.69 -11.12 -17.42
CA LYS A 152 2.40 -10.57 -16.97
C LYS A 152 2.48 -9.80 -15.66
N HIS A 153 3.65 -9.63 -15.08
CA HIS A 153 3.90 -8.61 -14.04
C HIS A 153 3.03 -8.74 -12.78
N GLU A 154 2.45 -9.91 -12.49
CA GLU A 154 1.70 -10.14 -11.25
C GLU A 154 2.59 -9.86 -10.02
N LEU A 155 3.79 -10.47 -9.98
CA LEU A 155 4.76 -10.24 -8.89
C LEU A 155 5.34 -8.82 -8.90
N TYR A 156 5.47 -8.19 -10.08
CA TYR A 156 5.95 -6.82 -10.21
C TYR A 156 4.95 -5.82 -9.61
N CYS A 157 3.65 -5.96 -9.92
CA CYS A 157 2.61 -5.14 -9.33
C CYS A 157 2.50 -5.37 -7.83
N ALA A 158 2.64 -6.62 -7.37
CA ALA A 158 2.68 -6.93 -5.94
C ALA A 158 3.85 -6.25 -5.23
N GLY A 159 5.06 -6.25 -5.81
CA GLY A 159 6.22 -5.54 -5.26
C GLY A 159 5.95 -4.05 -5.05
N HIS A 160 5.44 -3.36 -6.08
CA HIS A 160 5.08 -1.94 -5.98
C HIS A 160 4.00 -1.67 -4.93
N MET A 161 3.04 -2.59 -4.77
CA MET A 161 2.05 -2.51 -3.69
C MET A 161 2.70 -2.61 -2.31
N TYR A 162 3.71 -3.47 -2.13
CA TYR A 162 4.40 -3.64 -0.85
C TYR A 162 5.21 -2.42 -0.48
N GLU A 163 5.92 -1.82 -1.44
CA GLU A 163 6.66 -0.56 -1.24
C GLU A 163 5.71 0.56 -0.80
N ALA A 164 4.59 0.72 -1.52
CA ALA A 164 3.58 1.73 -1.19
C ALA A 164 2.90 1.49 0.16
N ALA A 165 2.61 0.23 0.52
CA ALA A 165 2.00 -0.12 1.79
C ALA A 165 2.95 0.08 2.98
N ALA A 166 4.24 -0.26 2.82
CA ALA A 166 5.26 0.00 3.82
C ALA A 166 5.42 1.51 4.04
N ALA A 167 5.55 2.30 2.96
CA ALA A 167 5.62 3.75 3.03
C ALA A 167 4.39 4.36 3.73
N HIS A 168 3.18 3.93 3.38
CA HIS A 168 1.95 4.38 4.02
C HIS A 168 1.93 4.05 5.51
N TYR A 169 2.32 2.83 5.90
CA TYR A 169 2.38 2.44 7.31
C TYR A 169 3.43 3.24 8.10
N GLU A 170 4.65 3.39 7.57
CA GLU A 170 5.72 4.13 8.24
C GLU A 170 5.35 5.60 8.50
N VAL A 171 4.62 6.23 7.58
CA VAL A 171 4.23 7.63 7.71
C VAL A 171 2.96 7.82 8.54
N THR A 172 2.00 6.91 8.42
CA THR A 172 0.66 7.11 8.99
C THR A 172 0.39 6.29 10.25
N GLY A 173 1.17 5.24 10.51
CA GLY A 173 0.90 4.21 11.50
C GLY A 173 -0.31 3.31 11.20
N SER A 174 -1.02 3.56 10.10
CA SER A 174 -2.24 2.84 9.74
C SER A 174 -1.91 1.52 9.05
N LYS A 175 -2.51 0.42 9.52
CA LYS A 175 -2.37 -0.89 8.88
C LYS A 175 -3.28 -1.07 7.67
N LEU A 176 -4.11 -0.07 7.31
CA LEU A 176 -5.13 -0.20 6.27
C LEU A 176 -4.57 -0.74 4.94
N PHE A 177 -3.41 -0.22 4.48
CA PHE A 177 -2.79 -0.73 3.26
C PHE A 177 -1.87 -1.92 3.54
N LEU A 178 -1.20 -1.92 4.68
CA LEU A 178 -0.32 -3.01 5.11
C LEU A 178 -1.05 -4.35 5.18
N ASP A 179 -2.30 -4.37 5.65
CA ASP A 179 -3.11 -5.59 5.76
C ASP A 179 -3.45 -6.15 4.37
N VAL A 180 -3.79 -5.27 3.40
CA VAL A 180 -4.00 -5.67 1.99
C VAL A 180 -2.73 -6.25 1.39
N ALA A 181 -1.59 -5.57 1.58
CA ALA A 181 -0.29 -6.01 1.11
C ALA A 181 0.12 -7.36 1.73
N THR A 182 -0.04 -7.51 3.05
CA THR A 182 0.33 -8.72 3.79
C THR A 182 -0.50 -9.92 3.32
N LYS A 183 -1.82 -9.75 3.16
CA LYS A 183 -2.68 -10.82 2.65
C LYS A 183 -2.26 -11.29 1.25
N ASN A 184 -1.82 -10.36 0.41
CA ASN A 184 -1.28 -10.70 -0.91
C ASN A 184 0.09 -11.40 -0.82
N ALA A 185 0.97 -10.96 0.07
CA ALA A 185 2.26 -11.59 0.30
C ALA A 185 2.12 -13.02 0.82
N ASP A 186 1.21 -13.25 1.78
CA ASP A 186 0.90 -14.58 2.33
C ASP A 186 0.47 -15.55 1.22
N LEU A 187 -0.33 -15.07 0.27
CA LEU A 187 -0.71 -15.85 -0.90
C LEU A 187 0.49 -16.20 -1.79
N ILE A 188 1.37 -15.24 -2.06
CA ILE A 188 2.56 -15.48 -2.89
C ILE A 188 3.47 -16.51 -2.21
N CYS A 189 3.75 -16.37 -0.90
CA CYS A 189 4.54 -17.31 -0.12
C CYS A 189 3.89 -18.70 0.00
N LYS A 190 2.57 -18.81 -0.14
CA LYS A 190 1.88 -20.09 -0.18
C LYS A 190 2.01 -20.78 -1.54
N VAL A 191 2.14 -20.01 -2.62
CA VAL A 191 2.18 -20.52 -3.99
C VAL A 191 3.60 -20.90 -4.42
N PHE A 192 4.62 -20.17 -3.96
CA PHE A 192 6.03 -20.32 -4.33
C PHE A 192 6.91 -20.60 -3.12
#